data_AF-A0A143G8N5-F1
#
_entry.id   AF-A0A143G8N5-F1
#
_cell.length_a   1.000
_cell.length_b   1.000
_cell.length_c   1.000
_cell.angle_alpha   90.00
_cell.angle_beta   90.00
_cell.angle_gamma   90.00
#
_symmetry.space_group_name_H-M   'P 1'
#
loop_
_entity.id
_entity.type
_entity.pdbx_description
1 polymer ?
#
loop_
_entity_poly.entity_id
_entity_poly.type
_entity_poly.pdbx_seq_one_letter_code
_entity_poly.pdbx_strand_id
1 'polypeptide(L)'
;MKTEYILSSKIYVGFHKFDDLKEFLNKGAIDRHPLLTTTYLCGQYAYYSSTSMDSVNIRTFKSELKLLEKIGVKFDFELALNCAVYFKTMLDNGNTKLIWY
;
A
#
# COMPACT_ATOMS: atom_id res chain seq x y z
N MET A 1 2.82 -20.78 10.08
CA MET A 1 1.67 -20.20 9.36
C MET A 1 2.19 -19.61 8.06
N LYS A 2 1.61 -19.93 6.91
CA LYS A 2 1.95 -19.23 5.66
C LYS A 2 1.38 -17.82 5.79
N THR A 3 2.24 -16.81 5.82
CA THR A 3 1.81 -15.42 5.86
C THR A 3 1.27 -15.07 4.48
N GLU A 4 -0.05 -15.05 4.35
CA GLU A 4 -0.74 -14.60 3.14
C GLU A 4 -0.60 -13.08 3.04
N TYR A 5 -0.34 -12.58 1.83
CA TYR A 5 -0.31 -11.15 1.56
C TYR A 5 -1.23 -10.88 0.38
N ILE A 6 -1.93 -9.77 0.48
CA ILE A 6 -3.08 -9.49 -0.35
C ILE A 6 -2.85 -8.19 -1.04
N LEU A 7 -2.89 -8.23 -2.37
CA LEU A 7 -2.71 -7.05 -3.19
C LEU A 7 -4.06 -6.51 -3.60
N SER A 8 -4.22 -5.20 -3.44
CA SER A 8 -5.32 -4.48 -4.03
C SER A 8 -4.98 -4.16 -5.49
N SER A 9 -5.67 -4.82 -6.42
CA SER A 9 -5.58 -4.53 -7.85
C SER A 9 -5.84 -3.05 -8.16
N LYS A 10 -6.75 -2.43 -7.42
CA LYS A 10 -7.08 -1.00 -7.51
C LYS A 10 -5.89 -0.09 -7.20
N ILE A 11 -5.06 -0.45 -6.23
CA ILE A 11 -3.85 0.32 -5.89
C ILE A 11 -2.77 0.10 -6.96
N TYR A 12 -2.59 -1.14 -7.43
CA TYR A 12 -1.60 -1.47 -8.45
C TYR A 12 -1.85 -0.78 -9.80
N VAL A 13 -3.11 -0.77 -10.26
CA VAL A 13 -3.51 -0.12 -11.52
C VAL A 13 -3.42 1.40 -11.43
N GLY A 14 -3.41 1.95 -10.20
CA GLY A 14 -3.32 3.38 -9.93
C GLY A 14 -4.67 4.09 -10.00
N PHE A 15 -4.67 5.35 -9.56
CA PHE A 15 -5.83 6.24 -9.55
C PHE A 15 -5.59 7.43 -10.47
N HIS A 16 -6.60 7.80 -11.26
CA HIS A 16 -6.51 8.95 -12.17
C HIS A 16 -6.61 10.30 -11.46
N LYS A 17 -7.20 10.33 -10.25
CA LYS A 17 -7.36 11.53 -9.43
C LYS A 17 -7.00 11.22 -7.98
N PHE A 18 -6.39 12.20 -7.31
CA PHE A 18 -6.02 12.10 -5.89
C PHE A 18 -7.25 11.97 -4.96
N ASP A 19 -8.38 12.56 -5.32
CA ASP A 19 -9.62 12.45 -4.54
C ASP A 19 -10.19 11.03 -4.54
N ASP A 20 -10.14 10.35 -5.69
CA ASP A 20 -10.60 8.96 -5.81
C ASP A 20 -9.74 8.01 -4.96
N LEU A 21 -8.42 8.25 -4.94
CA LEU A 21 -7.48 7.53 -4.08
C LEU A 21 -7.80 7.77 -2.61
N LYS A 22 -8.00 9.03 -2.22
CA LYS A 22 -8.34 9.40 -0.85
C LYS A 22 -9.64 8.74 -0.38
N GLU A 23 -10.68 8.76 -1.21
CA GLU A 23 -11.96 8.13 -0.88
C GLU A 23 -11.80 6.60 -0.71
N PHE A 24 -11.08 5.97 -1.63
CA PHE A 24 -10.80 4.53 -1.57
C PHE A 24 -10.03 4.14 -0.30
N LEU A 25 -8.94 4.85 0.01
CA LEU A 25 -8.12 4.57 1.18
C LEU A 25 -8.92 4.76 2.48
N ASN A 26 -9.70 5.84 2.59
CA ASN A 26 -10.49 6.11 3.79
C ASN A 26 -11.64 5.11 4.01
N LYS A 27 -12.18 4.52 2.94
CA LYS A 27 -13.15 3.43 3.06
C LYS A 27 -12.51 2.14 3.59
N GLY A 28 -11.24 1.90 3.25
CA GLY A 28 -10.64 0.58 3.42
C GLY A 28 -11.35 -0.46 2.56
N ALA A 29 -11.00 -1.74 2.74
CA ALA A 29 -11.69 -2.86 2.10
C ALA A 29 -11.78 -4.08 3.04
N ILE A 30 -12.02 -3.83 4.34
CA ILE A 30 -12.11 -4.88 5.37
C ILE A 30 -13.30 -5.82 5.15
N ASP A 31 -14.34 -5.33 4.48
CA ASP A 31 -15.52 -6.08 4.02
C ASP A 31 -15.15 -7.14 2.98
N ARG A 32 -14.10 -6.90 2.19
CA ARG A 32 -13.53 -7.88 1.25
C ARG A 32 -12.52 -8.81 1.92
N HIS A 33 -11.62 -8.24 2.71
CA HIS A 33 -10.64 -9.02 3.45
C HIS A 33 -10.15 -8.30 4.72
N PRO A 34 -10.05 -8.96 5.89
CA PRO A 34 -9.69 -8.31 7.17
C PRO A 34 -8.35 -7.55 7.16
N LEU A 35 -7.39 -8.00 6.35
CA LEU A 35 -6.08 -7.35 6.22
C LEU A 35 -6.10 -6.07 5.38
N LEU A 36 -7.11 -5.83 4.55
CA LEU A 36 -7.21 -4.65 3.68
C LEU A 36 -7.72 -3.40 4.44
N THR A 37 -7.09 -3.12 5.58
CA THR A 37 -7.32 -1.89 6.33
C THR A 37 -6.77 -0.68 5.58
N THR A 38 -7.23 0.53 5.92
CA THR A 38 -6.68 1.78 5.37
C THR A 38 -5.16 1.84 5.51
N THR A 39 -4.62 1.49 6.68
CA THR A 39 -3.17 1.46 6.94
C THR A 39 -2.44 0.50 6.00
N TYR A 40 -2.96 -0.71 5.81
CA TYR A 40 -2.36 -1.70 4.92
C TYR A 40 -2.38 -1.25 3.46
N LEU A 41 -3.49 -0.65 3.01
CA LEU A 41 -3.64 -0.09 1.67
C LEU A 41 -2.73 1.13 1.44
N CYS A 42 -2.53 1.98 2.44
CA CYS A 42 -1.57 3.09 2.38
C CYS A 42 -0.13 2.57 2.23
N GLY A 43 0.23 1.50 2.94
CA GLY A 43 1.51 0.83 2.78
C GLY A 43 1.71 0.22 1.39
N GLN A 44 0.66 -0.40 0.82
CA GLN A 44 0.68 -0.88 -0.56
C GLN A 44 0.86 0.26 -1.57
N TYR A 45 0.12 1.35 -1.41
CA TYR A 45 0.24 2.53 -2.29
C TYR A 45 1.68 3.07 -2.26
N ALA A 46 2.24 3.27 -1.06
CA ALA A 46 3.60 3.80 -0.92
C ALA A 46 4.63 2.90 -1.61
N TYR A 47 4.48 1.58 -1.51
CA TYR A 47 5.31 0.64 -2.26
C TYR A 47 5.17 0.83 -3.78
N TYR A 48 3.95 0.74 -4.33
CA TYR A 48 3.72 0.78 -5.77
C TYR A 48 4.10 2.12 -6.40
N SER A 49 3.76 3.24 -5.77
CA SER A 49 4.15 4.57 -6.24
C SER A 49 5.67 4.79 -6.25
N SER A 50 6.40 4.05 -5.41
CA SER A 50 7.87 4.07 -5.42
C SER A 50 8.48 3.14 -6.46
N THR A 51 7.77 2.06 -6.86
CA THR A 51 8.22 1.16 -7.94
C THR A 51 8.10 1.77 -9.33
N SER A 52 7.23 2.78 -9.52
CA SER A 52 7.13 3.53 -10.78
C SER A 52 8.22 4.59 -10.98
N MET A 53 9.14 4.78 -10.02
CA MET A 53 10.18 5.83 -10.02
C MET A 53 11.62 5.29 -10.13
N ASP A 54 11.85 4.17 -10.82
CA ASP A 54 13.17 3.57 -11.12
C ASP A 54 14.07 3.18 -9.92
N SER A 55 13.68 3.46 -8.66
CA SER A 55 14.38 2.93 -7.48
C SER A 55 13.48 2.84 -6.24
N VAL A 56 13.28 1.61 -5.76
CA VAL A 56 12.51 1.34 -4.53
C VAL A 56 13.32 1.72 -3.29
N ASN A 57 13.26 3.00 -2.92
CA ASN A 57 13.92 3.56 -1.75
C ASN A 57 12.92 3.79 -0.60
N ILE A 58 13.30 3.42 0.62
CA ILE A 58 12.51 3.67 1.84
C ILE A 58 12.21 5.17 2.02
N ARG A 59 13.10 6.04 1.55
CA ARG A 59 12.87 7.49 1.56
C ARG A 59 11.64 7.87 0.73
N THR A 60 11.40 7.18 -0.39
CA THR A 60 10.24 7.39 -1.26
C THR A 60 8.96 6.93 -0.57
N PHE A 61 8.98 5.79 0.16
CA PHE A 61 7.83 5.36 0.96
C PHE A 61 7.40 6.43 1.97
N LYS A 62 8.35 7.00 2.71
CA LYS A 62 8.04 8.06 3.69
C LYS A 62 7.44 9.30 3.03
N SER A 63 7.91 9.69 1.85
CA SER A 63 7.37 10.83 1.10
C SER A 63 5.93 10.58 0.65
N GLU A 64 5.64 9.40 0.11
CA GLU A 64 4.29 9.01 -0.31
C GLU A 64 3.32 8.96 0.87
N LEU A 65 3.72 8.38 2.01
CA LEU A 65 2.87 8.36 3.20
C LEU A 65 2.60 9.76 3.74
N LYS A 66 3.61 10.65 3.78
CA LYS A 66 3.41 12.05 4.16
C LYS A 66 2.45 12.79 3.23
N LEU A 67 2.47 12.47 1.94
CA LEU A 67 1.51 13.01 0.98
C LEU A 67 0.09 12.57 1.33
N LEU A 68 -0.11 11.29 1.67
CA LEU A 68 -1.41 10.76 2.09
C LEU A 68 -1.94 11.44 3.37
N GLU A 69 -1.08 11.68 4.36
CA GLU A 69 -1.47 12.45 5.56
C GLU A 69 -1.87 13.88 5.19
N LYS A 70 -1.09 14.54 4.32
CA LYS A 70 -1.35 15.93 3.88
C LYS A 70 -2.68 16.08 3.15
N ILE A 71 -3.10 15.09 2.38
CA ILE A 71 -4.42 15.08 1.71
C ILE A 71 -5.55 14.61 2.65
N GLY A 72 -5.23 14.23 3.89
CA GLY A 72 -6.20 13.93 4.94
C GLY A 72 -6.65 12.47 5.01
N VAL A 73 -5.84 11.51 4.56
CA VAL A 73 -6.06 10.09 4.83
C VAL A 73 -5.60 9.79 6.26
N LYS A 74 -6.44 9.13 7.05
CA LYS A 74 -6.11 8.77 8.44
C LYS A 74 -5.62 7.33 8.51
N PHE A 75 -4.38 7.13 8.96
CA PHE A 75 -3.76 5.81 9.12
C PHE A 75 -2.63 5.86 10.15
N ASP A 76 -2.15 4.68 10.56
CA ASP A 76 -0.93 4.56 11.38
C ASP A 76 0.30 4.63 10.48
N PHE A 77 1.08 5.71 10.60
CA PHE A 77 2.22 5.98 9.73
C PHE A 77 3.31 4.91 9.82
N GLU A 78 3.70 4.53 11.03
CA GLU A 78 4.78 3.56 11.25
C GLU A 78 4.36 2.17 10.78
N LEU A 79 3.10 1.78 11.03
CA LEU A 79 2.58 0.50 10.56
C LEU A 79 2.46 0.47 9.02
N ALA A 80 2.00 1.56 8.38
CA ALA A 80 1.95 1.66 6.92
C ALA A 80 3.36 1.61 6.29
N LEU A 81 4.35 2.25 6.91
CA LEU A 81 5.74 2.18 6.47
C LEU A 81 6.29 0.76 6.57
N ASN A 82 6.02 0.07 7.68
CA ASN A 82 6.38 -1.34 7.85
C ASN A 82 5.71 -2.23 6.80
N CYS A 83 4.45 -1.96 6.45
CA CYS A 83 3.77 -2.64 5.34
C CYS A 83 4.49 -2.40 4.01
N ALA A 84 4.86 -1.16 3.67
CA ALA A 84 5.57 -0.84 2.43
C ALA A 84 6.93 -1.56 2.32
N VAL A 85 7.70 -1.57 3.42
CA VAL A 85 8.97 -2.32 3.51
C VAL A 85 8.73 -3.82 3.34
N TYR A 86 7.68 -4.35 3.97
CA TYR A 86 7.31 -5.75 3.86
C TYR A 86 6.96 -6.15 2.43
N PHE A 87 6.18 -5.33 1.69
CA PHE A 87 5.88 -5.58 0.28
C PHE A 87 7.12 -5.61 -0.61
N LYS A 88 8.07 -4.70 -0.37
CA LYS A 88 9.37 -4.71 -1.05
C LYS A 88 10.08 -6.05 -0.89
N THR A 89 10.28 -6.48 0.35
CA THR A 89 10.99 -7.73 0.65
C THR A 89 10.30 -8.96 0.05
N MET A 90 8.98 -8.96 -0.01
CA MET A 90 8.21 -10.11 -0.49
C MET A 90 8.12 -10.21 -2.01
N LEU A 91 8.04 -9.10 -2.73
CA LEU A 91 8.02 -9.10 -4.19
C LEU A 91 9.42 -9.30 -4.80
N ASP A 92 10.46 -8.96 -4.05
CA ASP A 92 11.85 -9.31 -4.38
C ASP A 92 12.15 -10.81 -4.12
N ASN A 93 11.25 -11.55 -3.47
CA ASN A 93 11.40 -12.98 -3.17
C ASN A 93 10.57 -13.85 -4.12
N GLY A 94 11.23 -14.72 -4.89
CA GLY A 94 10.59 -15.54 -5.94
C GLY A 94 9.63 -16.63 -5.45
N ASN A 95 9.51 -16.88 -4.14
CA ASN A 95 8.71 -17.98 -3.57
C ASN A 95 7.39 -17.53 -2.93
N THR A 96 7.01 -16.27 -3.09
CA THR A 96 5.88 -15.69 -2.36
C THR A 96 4.56 -15.89 -3.14
N LYS A 97 3.51 -16.41 -2.47
CA LYS A 97 2.20 -16.67 -3.09
C LYS A 97 1.31 -15.41 -3.08
N LEU A 98 1.08 -14.84 -4.26
CA LEU A 98 0.17 -13.70 -4.47
C LEU A 98 -1.31 -14.14 -4.46
N ILE A 99 -2.17 -13.39 -3.77
CA ILE A 99 -3.64 -13.52 -3.86
C ILE A 99 -4.24 -12.15 -4.22
N TRP A 100 -5.11 -12.13 -5.23
CA TRP A 100 -5.79 -10.93 -5.76
C TRP A 100 -7.25 -10.88 -5.31
N TYR A 101 -7.72 -9.69 -4.90
CA TYR A 101 -9.11 -9.40 -4.50
C TYR A 101 -9.62 -8.06 -5.07
#